data_AF-A0A2S9GBL4-F1
#
_entry.id   AF-A0A2S9GBL4-F1
#
_cell.length_a   1.000
_cell.length_b   1.000
_cell.length_c   1.000
_cell.angle_alpha   90.00
_cell.angle_beta   90.00
_cell.angle_gamma   90.00
#
_symmetry.space_group_name_H-M   'P 1'
#
loop_
_entity.id
_entity.type
_entity.pdbx_description
1 polymer ?
#
loop_
_entity_poly.entity_id
_entity_poly.type
_entity_poly.pdbx_seq_one_letter_code
_entity_poly.pdbx_strand_id
1 'polypeptide(L)' 'KWYSTEKQVHLVDRCLQLHGGYGYMREYSVAQAYLDARVQTIYGGTTEIMKEIIGRSLGV' A
#
# COMPACT_ATOMS: atom_id res chain seq x y z
N LYS A 1 1.77 -11.29 3.06
CA LYS A 1 1.03 -10.04 3.38
C LYS A 1 1.88 -8.80 3.15
N TRP A 2 2.88 -8.51 3.99
CA TRP A 2 3.73 -7.30 3.90
C TRP A 2 4.16 -6.94 2.46
N TYR A 3 4.82 -7.86 1.75
CA TYR A 3 5.33 -7.60 0.42
C TYR A 3 4.23 -7.20 -0.58
N SER A 4 3.12 -7.94 -0.60
CA SER A 4 1.99 -7.67 -1.50
C SER A 4 1.34 -6.32 -1.21
N THR A 5 1.18 -5.96 0.07
CA THR A 5 0.54 -4.70 0.47
C THR A 5 1.42 -3.49 0.16
N GLU A 6 2.74 -3.58 0.36
CA GLU A 6 3.69 -2.54 -0.06
C GLU A 6 3.73 -2.39 -1.59
N LYS A 7 3.71 -3.51 -2.32
CA LYS A 7 3.67 -3.48 -3.78
C LYS A 7 2.38 -2.88 -4.31
N GLN A 8 1.24 -3.14 -3.67
CA GLN A 8 -0.03 -2.54 -4.02
C GLN A 8 0.03 -1.01 -3.88
N VAL A 9 0.50 -0.50 -2.74
CA VAL A 9 0.65 0.96 -2.52
C VAL A 9 1.50 1.58 -3.62
N HIS A 10 2.68 1.00 -3.90
CA HIS A 10 3.57 1.52 -4.93
C HIS A 10 2.97 1.46 -6.35
N LEU A 11 2.23 0.39 -6.68
CA LEU A 11 1.58 0.28 -7.99
C LEU A 11 0.50 1.35 -8.17
N VAL A 12 -0.36 1.52 -7.16
CA VAL A 12 -1.47 2.49 -7.22
C VAL A 12 -0.94 3.92 -7.25
N ASP A 13 0.14 4.20 -6.52
CA ASP A 13 0.84 5.49 -6.57
C ASP A 13 1.33 5.82 -7.99
N ARG A 14 1.93 4.85 -8.70
CA ARG A 14 2.30 5.04 -10.11
C ARG A 14 1.10 5.26 -11.01
N CYS A 15 -0.01 4.56 -10.78
CA CYS A 15 -1.26 4.79 -11.52
C CYS A 15 -1.77 6.21 -11.28
N LEU A 16 -1.74 6.69 -10.04
CA LEU A 16 -2.16 8.04 -9.68
C LEU A 16 -1.29 9.09 -10.38
N GLN A 17 0.04 8.90 -10.36
CA GLN A 17 1.00 9.79 -11.01
C GLN A 17 0.73 9.94 -12.52
N LEU A 18 0.32 8.86 -13.21
CA LEU A 18 -0.05 8.90 -14.63
C LEU A 18 -1.30 9.74 -14.92
N HIS A 19 -2.22 9.84 -13.96
CA HIS A 19 -3.44 10.67 -14.08
C HIS A 19 -3.18 12.13 -13.71
N GLY A 20 -2.01 12.46 -13.14
CA GLY A 20 -1.68 13.80 -12.67
C GLY A 20 -2.67 14.32 -11.62
N GLY A 21 -2.96 15.63 -11.67
CA GLY A 21 -3.91 16.26 -10.73
C GLY A 21 -5.34 15.70 -10.81
N TYR A 22 -5.76 15.21 -11.99
CA TYR A 22 -7.07 14.59 -12.15
C TYR A 22 -7.20 13.29 -11.36
N GLY A 23 -6.09 12.57 -11.14
CA GLY A 23 -6.08 11.34 -10.35
C GLY A 23 -6.54 11.52 -8.90
N TYR A 24 -6.52 12.76 -8.36
CA TYR A 24 -7.01 13.08 -7.02
C TYR A 24 -8.51 13.39 -6.98
N MET A 25 -9.17 13.51 -8.13
CA MET A 25 -10.60 13.80 -8.21
C MET A 25 -11.39 12.50 -8.02
N ARG A 26 -12.41 12.50 -7.14
CA ARG A 26 -13.14 11.29 -6.72
C ARG A 26 -13.98 10.65 -7.83
N GLU A 27 -14.11 11.33 -8.95
CA GLU A 27 -14.70 10.86 -10.20
C GLU A 27 -13.84 9.77 -10.87
N TYR A 28 -12.54 9.73 -10.57
CA TYR A 28 -11.64 8.69 -11.07
C TYR A 28 -11.46 7.58 -10.03
N SER A 29 -11.59 6.33 -10.47
CA SER A 29 -11.43 5.15 -9.62
C SER A 29 -10.06 5.04 -8.96
N VAL A 30 -9.01 5.63 -9.56
CA VAL A 30 -7.65 5.64 -9.01
C VAL A 30 -7.56 6.40 -7.69
N ALA A 31 -8.39 7.43 -7.49
CA ALA A 31 -8.44 8.18 -6.23
C ALA A 31 -8.89 7.29 -5.07
N GLN A 32 -9.97 6.52 -5.30
CA GLN A 32 -10.49 5.57 -4.31
C GLN A 32 -9.49 4.44 -4.06
N ALA A 33 -8.92 3.86 -5.13
CA ALA A 33 -7.92 2.81 -5.01
C ALA A 33 -6.69 3.26 -4.20
N TYR A 34 -6.26 4.52 -4.35
CA TYR A 34 -5.14 5.09 -3.60
C TYR A 34 -5.45 5.15 -2.10
N LEU A 35 -6.65 5.62 -1.73
CA LEU A 35 -7.10 5.64 -0.34
C LEU A 35 -7.19 4.23 0.25
N ASP A 36 -7.80 3.30 -0.47
CA ASP A 36 -7.99 1.92 -0.03
C ASP A 36 -6.66 1.16 0.10
N ALA A 37 -5.67 1.46 -0.76
CA ALA A 37 -4.36 0.84 -0.70
C ALA A 37 -3.59 1.23 0.57
N ARG A 38 -3.76 2.47 1.09
CA ARG A 38 -3.00 2.94 2.25
C ARG A 38 -3.31 2.18 3.53
N VAL A 39 -4.55 1.75 3.71
CA VAL A 39 -4.94 1.03 4.94
C VAL A 39 -4.40 -0.40 4.99
N GLN A 40 -4.07 -0.99 3.83
CA GLN A 40 -3.59 -2.37 3.71
C GLN A 40 -2.25 -2.62 4.43
N THR A 41 -1.42 -1.58 4.56
CA THR A 41 -0.12 -1.65 5.26
C THR A 41 -0.26 -1.53 6.78
N ILE A 42 -1.49 -1.37 7.29
CA ILE A 42 -1.77 -1.14 8.72
C ILE A 42 -2.60 -2.29 9.31
N TYR A 43 -3.70 -2.64 8.65
CA TYR A 43 -4.63 -3.65 9.17
C TYR A 43 -4.01 -5.04 9.22
N GLY A 44 -4.29 -5.79 10.30
CA GLY A 44 -3.76 -7.15 10.48
C GLY A 44 -2.25 -7.20 10.71
N GLY A 45 -1.68 -6.14 11.27
CA GLY A 45 -0.25 -5.97 11.52
C GLY A 45 0.39 -5.00 10.53
N THR A 46 1.06 -3.97 11.06
CA THR A 46 1.80 -3.01 10.24
C THR A 46 2.95 -3.70 9.50
N THR A 47 3.43 -3.07 8.43
CA THR A 47 4.62 -3.52 7.69
C THR A 47 5.79 -3.85 8.62
N GLU A 48 6.06 -3.01 9.61
CA GLU A 48 7.16 -3.16 10.56
C GLU A 48 6.95 -4.37 11.45
N ILE A 49 5.74 -4.56 11.99
CA ILE A 49 5.40 -5.74 12.79
C ILE A 49 5.54 -7.03 11.97
N MET A 50 5.10 -7.01 10.72
CA MET A 50 5.26 -8.16 9.82
C MET A 50 6.74 -8.47 9.56
N LYS A 51 7.58 -7.45 9.36
CA LYS A 51 9.03 -7.62 9.20
C LYS A 51 9.68 -8.14 10.48
N GLU A 52 9.26 -7.65 11.65
CA GLU A 52 9.75 -8.11 12.95
C GLU A 52 9.42 -9.59 13.17
N ILE A 53 8.20 -10.02 12.88
CA ILE A 53 7.80 -11.45 12.97
C ILE A 53 8.69 -12.31 12.05
N ILE A 54 8.96 -11.85 10.83
CA ILE A 54 9.84 -12.55 9.89
C ILE A 54 11.28 -12.58 10.42
N GLY A 55 11.81 -11.47 10.95
CA GLY A 55 13.15 -11.40 11.54
C GLY A 55 13.32 -12.40 12.68
N ARG A 56 12.38 -12.39 13.63
CA ARG A 56 12.31 -13.37 14.73
C ARG A 56 12.25 -14.81 14.21
N SER A 57 11.48 -15.08 13.15
CA SER A 57 11.41 -16.40 12.52
C SER A 57 12.70 -16.83 11.82
N LEU A 58 13.54 -15.88 11.43
CA LEU A 58 14.84 -16.11 10.81
C LEU A 58 15.99 -16.15 11.84
N GLY A 59 15.70 -15.89 13.11
CA GLY A 59 16.70 -15.85 14.19
C GLY A 59 17.60 -14.61 14.15
N VAL A 60 17.15 -13.53 13.51
CA VAL A 60 17.83 -12.23 13.42
C VAL A 60 17.07 -11.12 14.12
#